data_AF-A0A645B5N0-F1
#
_entry.id   AF-A0A645B5N0-F1
#
_cell.length_a   1.000
_cell.length_b   1.000
_cell.length_c   1.000
_cell.angle_alpha   90.00
_cell.angle_beta   90.00
_cell.angle_gamma   90.00
#
_symmetry.space_group_name_H-M   'P 1'
#
loop_
_entity.id
_entity.type
_entity.pdbx_description
1 polymer ?
#
loop_
_entity_poly.entity_id
_entity_poly.type
_entity_poly.pdbx_seq_one_letter_code
_entity_poly.pdbx_strand_id
1 'polypeptide(L)'
;MDRYVTVHQGEVFYTTELLARLEGIERGPAGNTSLAAAISIAQELPEDAIIVVQETEYTGAGKHDNAQLSFARQNGIRISFGDPEEEVPGESIVLPANPGLLKAQDVDIDHMRRSLITHAASTVEHAPTVEDIRFLAEETKSSEAFVTETLKAE
;
A
#
# COMPACT_ATOMS: atom_id res chain seq x y z
N MET A 1 -4.40 -7.98 -10.91
CA MET A 1 -3.97 -7.83 -9.49
C MET A 1 -4.96 -8.55 -8.59
N ASP A 2 -4.48 -9.25 -7.55
CA ASP A 2 -5.31 -10.05 -6.64
C ASP A 2 -5.66 -9.32 -5.34
N ARG A 3 -4.66 -8.69 -4.72
CA ARG A 3 -4.77 -7.95 -3.46
C ARG A 3 -4.02 -6.64 -3.62
N TYR A 4 -4.54 -5.57 -3.04
CA TYR A 4 -3.84 -4.29 -2.92
C TYR A 4 -4.03 -3.81 -1.51
N VAL A 5 -2.93 -3.46 -0.86
CA VAL A 5 -2.94 -3.07 0.55
C VAL A 5 -2.26 -1.73 0.73
N THR A 6 -2.70 -1.02 1.75
CA THR A 6 -2.05 0.19 2.27
C THR A 6 -1.52 -0.09 3.67
N VAL A 7 -0.55 0.70 4.10
CA VAL A 7 0.00 0.69 5.46
C VAL A 7 0.06 2.14 5.96
N HIS A 8 -0.05 2.31 7.27
CA HIS A 8 0.12 3.60 7.91
C HIS A 8 1.58 4.05 7.87
N GLN A 9 1.80 5.35 7.90
CA GLN A 9 3.13 5.93 7.80
C GLN A 9 4.01 5.52 9.00
N GLY A 10 3.43 5.43 10.19
CA GLY A 10 4.12 4.97 11.39
C GLY A 10 4.61 3.53 11.32
N GLU A 11 3.88 2.64 10.64
CA GLU A 11 4.28 1.24 10.41
C GLU A 11 5.52 1.15 9.52
N VAL A 12 5.60 2.02 8.52
CA VAL A 12 6.74 2.11 7.60
C VAL A 12 7.99 2.61 8.32
N PHE A 13 7.86 3.64 9.16
CA PHE A 13 8.97 4.14 9.97
C PHE A 13 9.45 3.10 10.99
N TYR A 14 8.52 2.42 11.67
CA TYR A 14 8.85 1.35 12.60
C TYR A 14 9.59 0.20 11.92
N THR A 15 9.09 -0.25 10.76
CA THR A 15 9.73 -1.31 9.97
C THR A 15 11.12 -0.90 9.50
N THR A 16 11.32 0.38 9.17
CA THR A 16 12.63 0.90 8.77
C THR A 16 13.65 0.77 9.89
N GLU A 17 13.32 1.21 11.10
CA GLU A 17 14.21 1.07 12.25
C GLU A 17 14.39 -0.42 12.63
N LEU A 18 13.32 -1.22 12.56
CA LEU A 18 13.38 -2.66 12.83
C LEU A 18 14.41 -3.36 11.93
N LEU A 19 14.35 -3.13 10.61
CA LEU A 19 15.25 -3.73 9.63
C LEU A 19 16.68 -3.21 9.78
N ALA A 20 16.86 -1.92 10.06
CA ALA A 20 18.17 -1.36 10.34
C ALA A 20 18.82 -2.01 11.57
N ARG A 21 18.04 -2.25 12.63
CA ARG A 21 18.54 -2.83 13.88
C ARG A 21 18.76 -4.32 13.86
N LEU A 22 17.87 -5.08 13.24
CA LEU A 22 17.93 -6.54 13.25
C LEU A 22 18.76 -7.10 12.09
N GLU A 23 18.63 -6.51 10.91
CA GLU A 23 19.24 -7.04 9.67
C GLU A 23 20.38 -6.17 9.14
N GLY A 24 20.62 -4.99 9.73
CA GLY A 24 21.60 -4.03 9.22
C GLY A 24 21.20 -3.39 7.90
N ILE A 25 19.92 -3.46 7.54
CA ILE A 25 19.39 -2.94 6.27
C ILE A 25 19.00 -1.47 6.47
N GLU A 26 19.97 -0.58 6.32
CA GLU A 26 19.77 0.87 6.43
C GLU A 26 19.19 1.46 5.14
N ARG A 27 17.86 1.46 5.04
CA ARG A 27 17.10 1.96 3.88
C ARG A 27 16.15 3.09 4.26
N GLY A 28 15.59 3.75 3.25
CA GLY A 28 14.62 4.80 3.46
C GLY A 28 13.23 4.23 3.75
N PRO A 29 12.34 5.00 4.42
CA PRO A 29 10.96 4.59 4.66
C PRO A 29 10.21 4.19 3.38
N ALA A 30 10.35 4.95 2.29
CA ALA A 30 9.62 4.68 1.05
C ALA A 30 9.90 3.27 0.50
N GLY A 31 11.16 2.84 0.50
CA GLY A 31 11.57 1.48 0.08
C GLY A 31 11.35 0.39 1.12
N ASN A 32 10.76 0.71 2.27
CA ASN A 32 10.34 -0.27 3.27
C ASN A 32 8.80 -0.37 3.35
N THR A 33 8.06 0.33 2.48
CA THR A 33 6.59 0.27 2.44
C THR A 33 6.11 -1.15 2.14
N SER A 34 6.68 -1.80 1.13
CA SER A 34 6.33 -3.18 0.78
C SER A 34 6.85 -4.18 1.80
N LEU A 35 7.98 -3.93 2.47
CA LEU A 35 8.44 -4.73 3.60
C LEU A 35 7.52 -4.62 4.82
N ALA A 36 6.99 -3.43 5.14
CA ALA A 36 6.01 -3.26 6.22
C ALA A 36 4.75 -4.07 5.94
N ALA A 37 4.22 -3.97 4.70
CA ALA A 37 3.10 -4.79 4.26
C ALA A 37 3.43 -6.29 4.30
N ALA A 38 4.62 -6.70 3.88
CA ALA A 38 5.03 -8.10 3.88
C ALA A 38 5.15 -8.69 5.29
N ILE A 39 5.69 -7.94 6.26
CA ILE A 39 5.75 -8.37 7.66
C ILE A 39 4.34 -8.52 8.24
N SER A 40 3.42 -7.62 7.90
CA SER A 40 2.02 -7.78 8.28
C SER A 40 1.40 -9.04 7.67
N ILE A 41 1.53 -9.24 6.36
CA ILE A 41 0.98 -10.41 5.65
C ILE A 41 1.62 -11.71 6.15
N ALA A 42 2.91 -11.72 6.48
CA ALA A 42 3.60 -12.89 7.01
C ALA A 42 2.98 -13.43 8.30
N GLN A 43 2.35 -12.56 9.11
CA GLN A 43 1.65 -12.97 10.33
C GLN A 43 0.38 -13.79 10.04
N GLU A 44 -0.16 -13.72 8.82
CA GLU A 44 -1.34 -14.48 8.36
C GLU A 44 -0.95 -15.84 7.74
N LEU A 45 0.34 -16.10 7.52
CA LEU A 45 0.83 -17.27 6.80
C LEU A 45 1.41 -18.34 7.74
N PRO A 46 1.53 -19.61 7.27
CA PRO A 46 2.31 -20.62 7.96
C PRO A 46 3.76 -20.20 8.18
N GLU A 47 4.39 -20.72 9.24
CA GLU A 47 5.77 -20.39 9.65
C GLU A 47 6.82 -20.64 8.54
N ASP A 48 6.59 -21.62 7.68
CA ASP A 48 7.49 -22.00 6.58
C ASP A 48 7.17 -21.30 5.24
N ALA A 49 6.17 -20.43 5.21
CA ALA A 49 5.82 -19.67 4.02
C ALA A 49 6.90 -18.64 3.68
N ILE A 50 7.14 -18.44 2.39
CA ILE A 50 8.13 -17.49 1.89
C ILE A 50 7.41 -16.37 1.13
N ILE A 51 7.59 -15.13 1.60
CA ILE A 51 7.17 -13.93 0.88
C ILE A 51 8.38 -13.33 0.16
N VAL A 52 8.28 -13.19 -1.15
CA VAL A 52 9.29 -12.49 -1.95
C VAL A 52 8.84 -11.05 -2.15
N VAL A 53 9.64 -10.12 -1.64
CA VAL A 53 9.37 -8.68 -1.76
C VAL A 53 10.33 -8.08 -2.77
N GLN A 54 9.79 -7.52 -3.85
CA GLN A 54 10.58 -6.73 -4.79
C GLN A 54 10.59 -5.29 -4.33
N GLU A 55 11.76 -4.81 -3.94
CA GLU A 55 11.95 -3.43 -3.54
C GLU A 55 12.56 -2.60 -4.66
N THR A 56 12.08 -1.36 -4.81
CA THR A 56 12.68 -0.36 -5.68
C THR A 56 13.19 0.80 -4.82
N GLU A 57 14.43 0.71 -4.32
CA GLU A 57 15.03 1.85 -3.63
C GLU A 57 16.52 2.09 -3.93
N TYR A 58 16.84 3.37 -4.11
CA TYR A 58 18.17 3.95 -4.11
C TYR A 58 18.59 4.35 -2.69
N THR A 59 19.75 3.85 -2.24
CA THR A 59 20.40 4.29 -1.00
C THR A 59 20.90 5.74 -1.13
N GLY A 60 20.72 6.56 -0.09
CA GLY A 60 21.21 7.94 -0.09
C GLY A 60 21.15 8.60 1.29
N ALA A 61 22.22 9.33 1.63
CA ALA A 61 22.50 9.90 2.96
C ALA A 61 21.48 10.94 3.49
N GLY A 62 20.43 11.27 2.73
CA GLY A 62 19.37 12.21 3.14
C GLY A 62 18.04 11.54 3.51
N LYS A 63 17.95 10.21 3.47
CA LYS A 63 16.69 9.47 3.65
C LYS A 63 16.48 8.86 5.04
N HIS A 64 17.40 9.11 5.97
CA HIS A 64 17.31 8.55 7.32
C HIS A 64 15.95 8.90 7.95
N ASP A 65 15.25 7.90 8.43
CA ASP A 65 13.92 8.03 9.07
C ASP A 65 13.89 9.10 10.17
N ASN A 66 14.92 9.17 11.01
CA ASN A 66 15.04 10.17 12.07
C ASN A 66 15.01 11.62 11.56
N ALA A 67 15.57 11.90 10.37
CA ALA A 67 15.50 13.23 9.78
C ALA A 67 14.07 13.56 9.33
N GLN A 68 13.36 12.59 8.76
CA GLN A 68 11.96 12.75 8.32
C GLN A 68 11.01 12.91 9.51
N LEU A 69 11.16 12.09 10.56
CA LEU A 69 10.39 12.22 11.80
C LEU A 69 10.66 13.57 12.49
N SER A 70 11.92 14.00 12.51
CA SER A 70 12.27 15.32 13.08
C SER A 70 11.64 16.46 12.28
N PHE A 71 11.67 16.38 10.95
CA PHE A 71 11.00 17.34 10.08
C PHE A 71 9.48 17.35 10.30
N ALA A 72 8.84 16.18 10.37
CA ALA A 72 7.40 16.08 10.65
C ALA A 72 7.04 16.75 11.99
N ARG A 73 7.79 16.46 13.05
CA ARG A 73 7.59 17.07 14.37
C ARG A 73 7.74 18.60 14.34
N GLN A 74 8.73 19.13 13.62
CA GLN A 74 8.92 20.57 13.46
C GLN A 74 7.76 21.24 12.71
N ASN A 75 7.04 20.50 11.86
CA ASN A 75 5.86 20.97 11.14
C ASN A 75 4.54 20.67 11.87
N GLY A 76 4.60 20.34 13.17
CA GLY A 76 3.41 20.18 14.00
C GLY A 76 2.77 18.79 13.99
N ILE A 77 3.39 17.82 13.31
CA ILE A 77 2.93 16.42 13.34
C ILE A 77 3.24 15.80 14.70
N ARG A 78 2.23 15.21 15.34
CA ARG A 78 2.37 14.49 16.61
C ARG A 78 2.95 13.11 16.37
N ILE A 79 4.00 12.74 17.09
CA ILE A 79 4.64 11.42 16.96
C ILE A 79 4.54 10.70 18.30
N SER A 80 3.97 9.50 18.30
CA SER A 80 3.77 8.67 19.48
C SER A 80 3.94 7.18 19.17
N PHE A 81 4.14 6.37 20.21
CA PHE A 81 3.99 4.92 20.11
C PHE A 81 2.56 4.52 20.49
N GLY A 82 1.93 3.63 19.74
CA GLY A 82 0.54 3.25 19.94
C GLY A 82 0.01 2.28 18.89
N ASP A 83 -1.30 2.32 18.65
CA ASP A 83 -1.97 1.60 17.57
C ASP A 83 -1.97 2.45 16.29
N PRO A 84 -1.36 1.97 15.18
CA PRO A 84 -1.35 2.69 13.91
C PRO A 84 -2.73 3.05 13.37
N GLU A 85 -3.81 2.33 13.75
CA GLU A 85 -5.18 2.68 13.34
C GLU A 85 -5.63 4.06 13.85
N GLU A 86 -4.98 4.60 14.91
CA GLU A 86 -5.23 5.95 15.43
C GLU A 86 -4.47 7.07 14.66
N GLU A 87 -3.68 6.70 13.65
CA GLU A 87 -2.94 7.66 12.83
C GLU A 87 -3.88 8.51 11.96
N VAL A 88 -3.67 9.83 11.98
CA VAL A 88 -4.43 10.77 11.16
C VAL A 88 -3.48 11.45 10.17
N PRO A 89 -3.65 11.21 8.85
CA PRO A 89 -2.79 11.80 7.83
C PRO A 89 -2.72 13.32 7.93
N GLY A 90 -1.49 13.85 8.01
CA GLY A 90 -1.24 15.29 8.14
C GLY A 90 -1.37 15.85 9.57
N GLU A 91 -1.68 15.02 10.57
CA GLU A 91 -1.80 15.43 11.97
C GLU A 91 -0.94 14.60 12.93
N SER A 92 -0.83 13.29 12.71
CA SER A 92 -0.06 12.38 13.56
C SER A 92 0.67 11.30 12.75
N ILE A 93 1.72 10.74 13.35
CA ILE A 93 2.39 9.51 12.95
C ILE A 93 2.42 8.61 14.19
N VAL A 94 1.82 7.42 14.10
CA VAL A 94 1.72 6.50 15.23
C VAL A 94 2.60 5.28 14.97
N LEU A 95 3.75 5.23 15.64
CA LEU A 95 4.66 4.10 15.58
C LEU A 95 4.03 2.90 16.33
N PRO A 96 3.93 1.71 15.73
CA PRO A 96 3.48 0.51 16.42
C PRO A 96 4.16 0.33 17.78
N ALA A 97 3.38 0.12 18.84
CA ALA A 97 3.93 -0.18 20.17
C ALA A 97 4.63 -1.55 20.24
N ASN A 98 4.30 -2.46 19.33
CA ASN A 98 4.93 -3.77 19.16
C ASN A 98 4.71 -4.30 17.72
N PRO A 99 5.46 -5.31 17.27
CA PRO A 99 5.36 -5.82 15.89
C PRO A 99 3.98 -6.39 15.51
N GLY A 100 3.20 -6.88 16.48
CA GLY A 100 1.87 -7.43 16.23
C GLY A 100 0.82 -6.39 15.89
N LEU A 101 1.16 -5.10 15.95
CA LEU A 101 0.32 -4.00 15.50
C LEU A 101 0.63 -3.58 14.06
N LEU A 102 1.58 -4.24 13.37
CA LEU A 102 1.77 -4.08 11.93
C LEU A 102 0.61 -4.77 11.19
N LYS A 103 -0.24 -3.98 10.57
CA LYS A 103 -1.51 -4.40 9.99
C LYS A 103 -1.80 -3.66 8.68
N ALA A 104 -1.42 -4.30 7.58
CA ALA A 104 -1.77 -3.85 6.25
C ALA A 104 -3.30 -3.84 6.07
N GLN A 105 -3.80 -2.78 5.44
CA GLN A 105 -5.23 -2.58 5.20
C GLN A 105 -5.56 -2.91 3.76
N ASP A 106 -6.51 -3.82 3.57
CA ASP A 106 -7.01 -4.17 2.25
C ASP A 106 -7.81 -3.01 1.63
N VAL A 107 -7.46 -2.68 0.40
CA VAL A 107 -8.21 -1.73 -0.43
C VAL A 107 -9.25 -2.48 -1.24
N ASP A 108 -10.43 -1.87 -1.43
CA ASP A 108 -11.46 -2.39 -2.31
C ASP A 108 -10.97 -2.40 -3.78
N ILE A 109 -10.43 -3.54 -4.18
CA ILE A 109 -9.90 -3.74 -5.53
C ILE A 109 -11.01 -3.70 -6.58
N ASP A 110 -12.23 -4.11 -6.25
CA ASP A 110 -13.35 -4.07 -7.19
C ASP A 110 -13.81 -2.63 -7.42
N HIS A 111 -13.77 -1.78 -6.39
CA HIS A 111 -13.95 -0.34 -6.58
C HIS A 111 -12.93 0.25 -7.55
N MET A 112 -11.64 -0.09 -7.40
CA MET A 112 -10.58 0.37 -8.30
C MET A 112 -10.76 -0.14 -9.73
N ARG A 113 -11.13 -1.42 -9.90
CA ARG A 113 -11.44 -2.01 -11.21
C ARG A 113 -12.60 -1.28 -11.89
N ARG A 114 -13.68 -1.01 -11.15
CA ARG A 114 -14.83 -0.26 -11.68
C ARG A 114 -14.43 1.15 -12.10
N SER A 115 -13.67 1.85 -11.25
CA SER A 115 -13.16 3.19 -11.54
C SER A 115 -12.33 3.22 -12.83
N LEU A 116 -11.43 2.24 -13.02
CA LEU A 116 -10.64 2.09 -14.25
C LEU A 116 -11.55 1.88 -15.48
N ILE A 117 -12.52 0.96 -15.38
CA ILE A 117 -13.44 0.63 -16.48
C ILE A 117 -14.25 1.87 -16.89
N THR A 118 -14.86 2.55 -15.93
CA THR A 118 -15.64 3.77 -16.16
C THR A 118 -14.77 4.87 -16.76
N HIS A 119 -13.57 5.08 -16.22
CA HIS A 119 -12.65 6.08 -16.76
C HIS A 119 -12.24 5.75 -18.20
N ALA A 120 -11.86 4.50 -18.48
CA ALA A 120 -11.49 4.07 -19.83
C ALA A 120 -12.63 4.31 -20.82
N ALA A 121 -13.87 3.93 -20.46
CA ALA A 121 -15.04 4.19 -21.28
C ALA A 121 -15.30 5.69 -21.53
N SER A 122 -15.03 6.55 -20.54
CA SER A 122 -15.20 8.01 -20.67
C SER A 122 -14.19 8.69 -21.61
N THR A 123 -13.09 8.00 -21.96
CA THR A 123 -12.03 8.56 -22.81
C THR A 123 -12.25 8.33 -24.30
N VAL A 124 -13.32 7.62 -24.68
CA VAL A 124 -13.67 7.31 -26.06
C VAL A 124 -15.10 7.74 -26.38
N GLU A 125 -15.35 8.15 -27.63
CA GLU A 125 -16.66 8.66 -28.07
C GLU A 125 -17.58 7.57 -28.65
N HIS A 126 -17.16 6.30 -28.64
CA HIS A 126 -17.94 5.18 -29.13
C HIS A 126 -18.36 4.26 -27.99
N ALA A 127 -19.45 3.52 -28.20
CA ALA A 127 -19.82 2.44 -27.30
C ALA A 127 -18.71 1.36 -27.30
N PRO A 128 -18.40 0.74 -26.14
CA PRO A 128 -17.43 -0.34 -26.06
C PRO A 128 -17.78 -1.49 -27.02
N THR A 129 -16.80 -1.92 -27.80
CA THR A 129 -16.88 -3.11 -28.66
C THR A 129 -16.72 -4.39 -27.82
N VAL A 130 -16.96 -5.56 -28.43
CA VAL A 130 -16.73 -6.85 -27.76
C VAL A 130 -15.26 -7.01 -27.37
N GLU A 131 -14.37 -6.51 -28.23
CA GLU A 131 -12.93 -6.52 -28.05
C GLU A 131 -12.51 -5.60 -26.90
N ASP A 132 -13.13 -4.44 -26.74
CA ASP A 132 -12.91 -3.55 -25.60
C ASP A 132 -13.34 -4.19 -24.29
N ILE A 133 -14.52 -4.85 -24.27
CA ILE A 133 -15.02 -5.55 -23.09
C ILE A 133 -14.07 -6.68 -22.68
N ARG A 134 -13.60 -7.49 -23.64
CA ARG A 134 -12.64 -8.57 -23.38
C ARG A 134 -11.31 -8.01 -22.86
N PHE A 135 -10.80 -6.95 -23.49
CA PHE A 135 -9.58 -6.29 -23.04
C PHE A 135 -9.70 -5.79 -21.60
N LEU A 136 -10.78 -5.09 -21.26
CA LEU A 136 -11.01 -4.58 -19.92
C LEU A 136 -11.15 -5.70 -18.87
N ALA A 137 -11.77 -6.83 -19.24
CA ALA A 137 -11.87 -7.99 -18.36
C ALA A 137 -10.49 -8.60 -18.06
N GLU A 138 -9.65 -8.74 -19.09
CA GLU A 138 -8.27 -9.22 -18.94
C GLU A 138 -7.42 -8.25 -18.10
N GLU A 139 -7.45 -6.95 -18.43
CA GLU A 139 -6.68 -5.89 -17.76
C GLU A 139 -7.03 -5.81 -16.26
N THR A 140 -8.33 -5.88 -15.93
CA THR A 140 -8.78 -5.81 -14.54
C THR A 140 -8.68 -7.14 -13.80
N LYS A 141 -8.27 -8.24 -14.47
CA LYS A 141 -8.35 -9.61 -13.95
C LYS A 141 -9.75 -9.92 -13.41
N SER A 142 -10.78 -9.57 -14.18
CA SER A 142 -12.19 -9.77 -13.85
C SER A 142 -12.90 -10.61 -14.92
N SER A 143 -14.21 -10.41 -15.12
CA SER A 143 -15.00 -11.10 -16.15
C SER A 143 -15.69 -10.09 -17.06
N GLU A 144 -16.00 -10.50 -18.30
CA GLU A 144 -16.78 -9.68 -19.23
C GLU A 144 -18.15 -9.27 -18.65
N ALA A 145 -18.74 -10.14 -17.80
CA ALA A 145 -19.97 -9.85 -17.07
C ALA A 145 -19.79 -8.69 -16.08
N PHE A 146 -18.70 -8.69 -15.30
CA PHE A 146 -18.37 -7.63 -14.37
C PHE A 146 -18.16 -6.28 -15.08
N VAL A 147 -17.46 -6.30 -16.23
CA VAL A 147 -17.26 -5.11 -17.06
C VAL A 147 -18.60 -4.58 -17.58
N THR A 148 -19.43 -5.47 -18.14
CA THR A 148 -20.74 -5.11 -18.68
C THR A 148 -21.69 -4.58 -17.61
N GLU A 149 -21.66 -5.13 -16.39
CA GLU A 149 -22.44 -4.64 -15.26
C GLU A 149 -21.97 -3.26 -14.82
N THR A 150 -20.66 -3.05 -14.72
CA THR A 150 -20.05 -1.76 -14.36
C THR A 150 -20.48 -0.66 -15.33
N LEU A 151 -20.45 -0.93 -16.63
CA LEU A 151 -20.82 0.02 -17.68
C LEU A 151 -22.33 0.32 -17.75
N LYS A 152 -23.18 -0.48 -17.10
CA LYS A 152 -24.64 -0.27 -17.01
C LYS A 152 -25.06 0.51 -15.76
N ALA A 153 -24.17 0.62 -14.77
CA ALA A 153 -24.46 1.23 -13.49
C ALA A 153 -24.34 2.77 -13.50
N GLU A 154 -24.00 3.36 -14.66
CA GLU A 154 -24.13 4.80 -14.96
C GLU A 154 -25.44 5.09 -15.70
#